data_AF-A0AAJ5T965-F1
#
_entry.id   AF-A0AAJ5T965-F1
#
_cell.length_a   1.000
_cell.length_b   1.000
_cell.length_c   1.000
_cell.angle_alpha   90.00
_cell.angle_beta   90.00
_cell.angle_gamma   90.00
#
_symmetry.space_group_name_H-M   'P 1'
#
loop_
_entity.id
_entity.type
_entity.pdbx_description
1 polymer ?
#
loop_
_entity_poly.entity_id
_entity_poly.type
_entity_poly.pdbx_seq_one_letter_code
_entity_poly.pdbx_strand_id
1 'polypeptide(L)'
;MAKIRRDEIVDAALELLDEQGLDALTTRRLAQRLGVESAALYWHYRDKSVLLAEMAAVALARHHTLDVPADIAEWDAWFADNARSFRRALLAYRDGARLHAGSTPDPDAIERIKPKIAYLVRAGLTEQEAGMAMLAAGQFTIGCVLEQQAAQGGDADEAARSRDADDGRTMRATTLAPIDPGVAFEFGLGLIVDGLRRRVGRA
;
A
#
# COMPACT_ATOMS: atom_id res chain seq x y z
N MET A 1 -11.34 13.11 32.19
CA MET A 1 -10.78 13.00 30.83
C MET A 1 -10.87 11.54 30.41
N ALA A 2 -11.57 11.24 29.32
CA ALA A 2 -11.61 9.88 28.80
C ALA A 2 -10.20 9.49 28.32
N LYS A 3 -9.73 8.32 28.73
CA LYS A 3 -8.42 7.80 28.33
C LYS A 3 -8.53 7.30 26.89
N ILE A 4 -8.02 8.07 25.93
CA ILE A 4 -7.96 7.65 24.53
C ILE A 4 -7.00 6.46 24.40
N ARG A 5 -7.36 5.48 23.57
CA ARG A 5 -6.53 4.31 23.26
C ARG A 5 -5.79 4.51 21.94
N ARG A 6 -4.65 3.84 21.75
CA ARG A 6 -3.87 3.93 20.50
C ARG A 6 -4.70 3.53 19.28
N ASP A 7 -5.44 2.43 19.38
CA ASP A 7 -6.32 1.95 18.32
C ASP A 7 -7.32 3.02 17.87
N GLU A 8 -7.92 3.76 18.81
CA GLU A 8 -8.86 4.86 18.52
C GLU A 8 -8.17 6.03 17.79
N ILE A 9 -6.91 6.32 18.12
CA ILE A 9 -6.13 7.35 17.45
C ILE A 9 -5.83 6.92 16.01
N VAL A 10 -5.40 5.67 15.82
CA VAL A 10 -5.07 5.12 14.50
C VAL A 10 -6.32 5.05 13.61
N ASP A 11 -7.46 4.63 14.16
CA ASP A 11 -8.73 4.61 13.46
C ASP A 11 -9.14 6.01 12.97
N ALA A 12 -9.15 6.99 13.87
CA ALA A 12 -9.48 8.36 13.50
C ALA A 12 -8.48 8.95 12.49
N ALA A 13 -7.21 8.54 12.54
CA ALA A 13 -6.19 8.99 11.60
C ALA A 13 -6.35 8.37 10.21
N LEU A 14 -6.73 7.09 10.13
CA LEU A 14 -7.04 6.40 8.87
C LEU A 14 -8.33 6.96 8.24
N GLU A 15 -9.35 7.26 9.04
CA GLU A 15 -10.55 7.96 8.56
C GLU A 15 -10.21 9.36 8.00
N LEU A 16 -9.38 10.12 8.71
CA LEU A 16 -8.95 11.45 8.27
C LEU A 16 -8.09 11.39 7.00
N LEU A 17 -7.29 10.33 6.84
CA LEU A 17 -6.52 10.05 5.64
C LEU A 17 -7.45 9.84 4.43
N ASP A 18 -8.50 9.03 4.57
CA ASP A 18 -9.47 8.79 3.50
C ASP A 18 -10.22 10.05 3.08
N GLU A 19 -10.66 10.84 4.06
CA GLU A 19 -11.41 12.07 3.82
C GLU A 19 -10.54 13.14 3.12
N GLN A 20 -9.30 13.34 3.58
CA GLN A 20 -8.55 14.56 3.25
C GLN A 20 -7.16 14.32 2.64
N GLY A 21 -6.69 13.08 2.61
CA GLY A 21 -5.37 12.70 2.12
C GLY A 21 -4.24 12.93 3.14
N LEU A 22 -3.07 12.45 2.79
CA LEU A 22 -1.92 12.34 3.69
C LEU A 22 -1.34 13.72 4.08
N ASP A 23 -1.39 14.68 3.17
CA ASP A 23 -0.86 16.04 3.38
C ASP A 23 -1.73 16.83 4.37
N ALA A 24 -3.03 16.52 4.42
CA ALA A 24 -3.98 17.10 5.36
C ALA A 24 -3.89 16.50 6.78
N LEU A 25 -3.26 15.34 6.94
CA LEU A 25 -3.15 14.65 8.22
C LEU A 25 -2.14 15.37 9.14
N THR A 26 -2.62 16.05 10.17
CA THR A 26 -1.77 16.72 11.17
C THR A 26 -2.22 16.34 12.58
N THR A 27 -1.30 16.33 13.55
CA THR A 27 -1.64 16.05 14.95
C THR A 27 -2.72 16.99 15.49
N ARG A 28 -2.72 18.26 15.07
CA ARG A 28 -3.77 19.22 15.42
C ARG A 28 -5.14 18.82 14.88
N ARG A 29 -5.24 18.46 13.60
CA ARG A 29 -6.52 18.04 12.99
C ARG A 29 -7.01 16.72 13.58
N LEU A 30 -6.09 15.78 13.85
CA LEU A 30 -6.41 14.52 14.50
C LEU A 30 -6.93 14.75 15.93
N ALA A 31 -6.29 15.62 16.71
CA ALA A 31 -6.73 15.97 18.05
C ALA A 31 -8.13 16.63 18.04
N GLN A 32 -8.36 17.53 17.07
CA GLN A 32 -9.67 18.14 16.86
C GLN A 32 -10.75 17.08 16.54
N ARG A 33 -10.46 16.11 15.66
CA ARG A 33 -11.38 15.02 15.34
C ARG A 33 -11.71 14.16 16.56
N LEU A 34 -10.70 13.88 17.38
CA LEU A 34 -10.83 13.09 18.61
C LEU A 34 -11.43 13.88 19.79
N GLY A 35 -11.68 15.19 19.64
CA GLY A 35 -12.21 16.03 20.70
C GLY A 35 -11.26 16.22 21.89
N VAL A 36 -9.94 16.15 21.65
CA VAL A 36 -8.91 16.32 22.68
C VAL A 36 -7.88 17.38 22.34
N GLU A 37 -7.09 17.77 23.33
CA GLU A 37 -5.94 18.64 23.12
C GLU A 37 -4.81 17.91 22.39
N SER A 38 -4.08 18.61 21.51
CA SER A 38 -2.91 18.03 20.80
C SER A 38 -1.87 17.42 21.75
N ALA A 39 -1.72 17.98 22.95
CA ALA A 39 -0.84 17.45 23.99
C ALA A 39 -1.19 16.01 24.39
N ALA A 40 -2.47 15.62 24.32
CA ALA A 40 -2.92 14.27 24.61
C ALA A 40 -2.30 13.24 23.65
N LEU A 41 -2.16 13.58 22.37
CA LEU A 41 -1.59 12.69 21.35
C LEU A 41 -0.09 12.46 21.55
N TYR A 42 0.65 13.45 22.07
CA TYR A 42 2.09 13.31 22.33
C TYR A 42 2.41 12.26 23.39
N TRP A 43 1.48 11.94 24.29
CA TRP A 43 1.64 10.84 25.25
C TRP A 43 1.62 9.46 24.57
N HIS A 44 0.95 9.34 23.43
CA HIS A 44 0.88 8.10 22.66
C HIS A 44 1.96 8.01 21.59
N TYR A 45 2.23 9.13 20.92
CA TYR A 45 3.14 9.23 19.77
C TYR A 45 4.11 10.38 19.96
N ARG A 46 5.41 10.06 20.07
CA ARG A 46 6.46 11.08 20.24
C ARG A 46 6.59 12.00 19.03
N ASP A 47 6.34 11.47 17.83
CA ASP A 47 6.34 12.22 16.58
C ASP A 47 5.34 11.62 15.57
N LYS A 48 5.08 12.36 14.49
CA LYS A 48 4.13 11.95 13.44
C LYS A 48 4.59 10.68 12.71
N SER A 49 5.89 10.42 12.60
CA SER A 49 6.40 9.25 11.86
C SER A 49 6.02 7.94 12.53
N VAL A 50 6.03 7.89 13.87
CA VAL A 50 5.58 6.72 14.63
C VAL A 50 4.09 6.45 14.39
N LEU A 51 3.26 7.50 14.36
CA LEU A 51 1.84 7.35 14.05
C LEU A 51 1.64 6.84 12.61
N LEU A 52 2.35 7.41 11.63
CA LEU A 52 2.26 6.97 10.23
C LEU A 52 2.68 5.51 10.04
N ALA A 53 3.72 5.06 10.74
CA ALA A 53 4.15 3.67 10.72
C ALA A 53 3.09 2.73 11.32
N GLU A 54 2.47 3.11 12.44
CA GLU A 54 1.39 2.31 13.04
C GLU A 54 0.14 2.28 12.14
N MET A 55 -0.21 3.41 11.52
CA MET A 55 -1.29 3.48 10.53
C MET A 55 -1.03 2.54 9.34
N ALA A 56 0.19 2.55 8.78
CA ALA A 56 0.57 1.68 7.68
C ALA A 56 0.49 0.19 8.09
N ALA A 57 0.97 -0.14 9.28
CA ALA A 57 0.91 -1.50 9.83
C ALA A 57 -0.54 -1.97 10.02
N VAL A 58 -1.40 -1.14 10.60
CA VAL A 58 -2.83 -1.44 10.82
C VAL A 58 -3.59 -1.57 9.50
N ALA A 59 -3.34 -0.68 8.53
CA ALA A 59 -3.94 -0.78 7.21
C ALA A 59 -3.59 -2.10 6.52
N LEU A 60 -2.31 -2.52 6.59
CA LEU A 60 -1.89 -3.82 6.07
C LEU A 60 -2.50 -4.98 6.86
N ALA A 61 -2.54 -4.92 8.18
CA ALA A 61 -3.14 -5.99 8.99
C ALA A 61 -4.64 -6.19 8.68
N ARG A 62 -5.37 -5.12 8.32
CA ARG A 62 -6.80 -5.18 7.98
C ARG A 62 -7.08 -5.79 6.61
N HIS A 63 -6.23 -5.51 5.63
CA HIS A 63 -6.54 -5.77 4.23
C HIS A 63 -5.57 -6.72 3.52
N HIS A 64 -4.39 -6.95 4.09
CA HIS A 64 -3.37 -7.88 3.58
C HIS A 64 -3.28 -9.15 4.45
N THR A 65 -4.37 -9.91 4.45
CA THR A 65 -4.61 -11.04 5.36
C THR A 65 -4.34 -12.41 4.73
N LEU A 66 -3.62 -12.48 3.61
CA LEU A 66 -3.39 -13.74 2.92
C LEU A 66 -2.30 -14.55 3.64
N ASP A 67 -2.72 -15.66 4.23
CA ASP A 67 -1.84 -16.63 4.88
C ASP A 67 -1.09 -17.50 3.87
N VAL A 68 0.00 -18.08 4.34
CA VAL A 68 0.79 -19.06 3.59
C VAL A 68 0.10 -20.43 3.68
N PRO A 69 -0.25 -21.07 2.55
CA PRO A 69 -0.81 -22.42 2.57
C PRO A 69 0.25 -23.47 2.91
N ALA A 70 -0.20 -24.62 3.40
CA ALA A 70 0.69 -25.73 3.72
C ALA A 70 1.25 -26.38 2.44
N ASP A 71 0.40 -26.56 1.43
CA ASP A 71 0.75 -27.10 0.12
C ASP A 71 1.45 -26.05 -0.74
N ILE A 72 2.47 -26.49 -1.49
CA ILE A 72 3.27 -25.67 -2.41
C ILE A 72 2.86 -25.87 -3.89
N ALA A 73 1.89 -26.75 -4.18
CA ALA A 73 1.48 -27.07 -5.55
C ALA A 73 1.07 -25.81 -6.37
N GLU A 74 0.48 -24.82 -5.70
CA GLU A 74 -0.01 -23.58 -6.30
C GLU A 74 0.77 -22.35 -5.79
N TRP A 75 2.09 -22.52 -5.55
CA TRP A 75 2.94 -21.45 -5.01
C TRP A 75 2.92 -20.17 -5.85
N ASP A 76 2.78 -20.30 -7.17
CA ASP A 76 2.76 -19.22 -8.14
C ASP A 76 1.46 -18.43 -8.10
N ALA A 77 0.31 -19.13 -8.02
CA ALA A 77 -0.99 -18.54 -7.81
C ALA A 77 -1.03 -17.81 -6.46
N TRP A 78 -0.54 -18.46 -5.39
CA TRP A 78 -0.44 -17.84 -4.08
C TRP A 78 0.43 -16.57 -4.09
N PHE A 79 1.58 -16.60 -4.78
CA PHE A 79 2.46 -15.43 -4.89
C PHE A 79 1.75 -14.26 -5.58
N ALA A 80 1.02 -14.54 -6.66
CA ALA A 80 0.20 -13.55 -7.35
C ALA A 80 -0.91 -13.00 -6.44
N ASP A 81 -1.62 -13.87 -5.73
CA ASP A 81 -2.69 -13.46 -4.82
C ASP A 81 -2.17 -12.67 -3.62
N ASN A 82 -0.96 -12.98 -3.15
CA ASN A 82 -0.28 -12.19 -2.12
C ASN A 82 -0.02 -10.76 -2.63
N ALA A 83 0.47 -10.60 -3.85
CA ALA A 83 0.68 -9.28 -4.46
C ALA A 83 -0.65 -8.53 -4.69
N ARG A 84 -1.70 -9.22 -5.15
CA ARG A 84 -3.06 -8.64 -5.29
C ARG A 84 -3.64 -8.21 -3.95
N SER A 85 -3.45 -9.03 -2.91
CA SER A 85 -3.87 -8.72 -1.54
C SER A 85 -3.16 -7.47 -1.02
N PHE A 86 -1.85 -7.37 -1.26
CA PHE A 86 -1.08 -6.18 -0.91
C PHE A 86 -1.56 -4.94 -1.70
N ARG A 87 -1.81 -5.07 -3.01
CA ARG A 87 -2.38 -4.01 -3.84
C ARG A 87 -3.72 -3.51 -3.29
N ARG A 88 -4.64 -4.42 -2.95
CA ARG A 88 -5.93 -4.07 -2.35
C ARG A 88 -5.75 -3.31 -1.03
N ALA A 89 -4.79 -3.73 -0.20
CA ALA A 89 -4.52 -3.05 1.06
C ALA A 89 -4.00 -1.62 0.87
N LEU A 90 -3.12 -1.38 -0.10
CA LEU A 90 -2.63 -0.03 -0.42
C LEU A 90 -3.73 0.87 -1.03
N LEU A 91 -4.66 0.28 -1.79
CA LEU A 91 -5.79 0.98 -2.39
C LEU A 91 -6.98 1.17 -1.43
N ALA A 92 -6.98 0.48 -0.28
CA ALA A 92 -8.07 0.58 0.69
C ALA A 92 -8.19 1.98 1.30
N TYR A 93 -7.09 2.74 1.31
CA TYR A 93 -7.04 4.10 1.83
C TYR A 93 -6.52 5.09 0.79
N ARG A 94 -7.04 6.32 0.82
CA ARG A 94 -6.48 7.45 0.04
C ARG A 94 -5.01 7.65 0.42
N ASP A 95 -4.15 7.91 -0.57
CA ASP A 95 -2.70 8.02 -0.38
C ASP A 95 -2.05 6.79 0.33
N GLY A 96 -2.72 5.64 0.37
CA GLY A 96 -2.25 4.45 1.11
C GLY A 96 -0.88 3.94 0.65
N ALA A 97 -0.54 4.04 -0.63
CA ALA A 97 0.80 3.71 -1.11
C ALA A 97 1.86 4.74 -0.67
N ARG A 98 1.52 6.03 -0.61
CA ARG A 98 2.41 7.08 -0.07
C ARG A 98 2.62 6.89 1.44
N LEU A 99 1.56 6.56 2.18
CA LEU A 99 1.63 6.24 3.60
C LEU A 99 2.60 5.08 3.84
N HIS A 100 2.45 4.00 3.07
CA HIS A 100 3.33 2.84 3.17
C HIS A 100 4.80 3.18 2.83
N ALA A 101 5.05 3.81 1.68
CA ALA A 101 6.39 4.13 1.21
C ALA A 101 7.14 5.14 2.10
N GLY A 102 6.41 6.07 2.74
CA GLY A 102 6.98 7.06 3.66
C GLY A 102 7.14 6.57 5.10
N SER A 103 6.70 5.34 5.41
CA SER A 103 6.78 4.77 6.75
C SER A 103 8.01 3.90 6.93
N THR A 104 8.61 3.96 8.12
CA THR A 104 9.61 2.96 8.51
C THR A 104 8.88 1.65 8.83
N PRO A 105 9.29 0.50 8.26
CA PRO A 105 8.70 -0.78 8.61
C PRO A 105 8.74 -1.02 10.11
N ASP A 106 7.61 -1.43 10.69
CA ASP A 106 7.58 -1.87 12.07
C ASP A 106 8.38 -3.18 12.24
N PRO A 107 8.94 -3.50 13.43
CA PRO A 107 9.72 -4.72 13.66
C PRO A 107 9.02 -6.03 13.26
N ASP A 108 7.70 -6.11 13.42
CA ASP A 108 6.85 -7.25 13.08
C ASP A 108 6.69 -7.41 11.57
N ALA A 109 6.98 -6.38 10.76
CA ALA A 109 6.93 -6.47 9.30
C ALA A 109 7.89 -7.54 8.75
N ILE A 110 9.07 -7.69 9.39
CA ILE A 110 10.04 -8.72 9.04
C ILE A 110 9.49 -10.10 9.39
N GLU A 111 8.91 -10.27 10.58
CA GLU A 111 8.32 -11.54 11.01
C GLU A 111 7.14 -11.97 10.12
N ARG A 112 6.37 -11.03 9.56
CA ARG A 112 5.30 -11.32 8.60
C ARG A 112 5.80 -11.82 7.24
N ILE A 113 7.03 -11.45 6.83
CA ILE A 113 7.60 -11.84 5.53
C ILE A 113 8.35 -13.18 5.63
N LYS A 114 8.93 -13.53 6.78
CA LYS A 114 9.69 -14.78 6.96
C LYS A 114 8.92 -16.05 6.53
N PRO A 115 7.65 -16.28 6.92
CA PRO A 115 6.89 -17.44 6.46
C PRO A 115 6.72 -17.49 4.94
N LYS A 116 6.59 -16.32 4.30
CA LYS A 116 6.44 -16.17 2.85
C LYS A 116 7.72 -16.57 2.11
N ILE A 117 8.87 -16.12 2.62
CA ILE A 117 10.17 -16.54 2.10
C ILE A 117 10.34 -18.05 2.26
N ALA A 118 10.08 -18.59 3.46
CA ALA A 118 10.21 -20.02 3.73
C ALA A 118 9.32 -20.88 2.82
N TYR A 119 8.11 -20.40 2.51
CA TYR A 119 7.20 -21.05 1.59
C TYR A 119 7.75 -21.12 0.16
N LEU A 120 8.26 -20.00 -0.36
CA LEU A 120 8.86 -19.96 -1.69
C LEU A 120 10.16 -20.78 -1.77
N VAL A 121 10.90 -20.88 -0.66
CA VAL A 121 12.06 -21.78 -0.55
C VAL A 121 11.63 -23.25 -0.66
N ARG A 122 10.57 -23.65 0.06
CA ARG A 122 10.00 -25.00 -0.07
C ARG A 122 9.48 -25.29 -1.48
N ALA A 123 9.01 -24.25 -2.19
CA ALA A 123 8.60 -24.35 -3.59
C ALA A 123 9.78 -24.52 -4.57
N GLY A 124 11.03 -24.36 -4.14
CA GLY A 124 12.23 -24.61 -4.95
C GLY A 124 13.09 -23.39 -5.27
N LEU A 125 12.77 -22.21 -4.74
CA LEU A 125 13.66 -21.05 -4.83
C LEU A 125 14.78 -21.12 -3.78
N THR A 126 15.91 -20.48 -4.06
CA THR A 126 16.88 -20.18 -2.99
C THR A 126 16.32 -19.09 -2.05
N GLU A 127 16.83 -19.01 -0.82
CA GLU A 127 16.42 -17.97 0.14
C GLU A 127 16.62 -16.55 -0.41
N GLN A 128 17.75 -16.33 -1.09
CA GLN A 128 18.04 -15.05 -1.74
C GLN A 128 17.04 -14.74 -2.85
N GLU A 129 16.67 -15.72 -3.68
CA GLU A 129 15.67 -15.53 -4.74
C GLU A 129 14.28 -15.27 -4.18
N ALA A 130 13.87 -15.99 -3.14
CA ALA A 130 12.59 -15.77 -2.47
C ALA A 130 12.52 -14.36 -1.86
N GLY A 131 13.59 -13.90 -1.20
CA GLY A 131 13.69 -12.53 -0.68
C GLY A 131 13.60 -11.47 -1.78
N MET A 132 14.35 -11.65 -2.88
CA MET A 132 14.30 -10.75 -4.03
C MET A 132 12.93 -10.76 -4.72
N ALA A 133 12.27 -11.91 -4.81
CA ALA A 133 10.94 -12.04 -5.38
C ALA A 133 9.91 -11.23 -4.59
N MET A 134 9.90 -11.39 -3.26
CA MET A 134 9.02 -10.63 -2.36
C MET A 134 9.26 -9.12 -2.45
N LEU A 135 10.54 -8.71 -2.45
CA LEU A 135 10.91 -7.30 -2.59
C LEU A 135 10.47 -6.71 -3.93
N ALA A 136 10.75 -7.42 -5.04
CA ALA A 136 10.42 -6.97 -6.39
C ALA A 136 8.91 -6.84 -6.59
N ALA A 137 8.12 -7.84 -6.19
CA ALA A 137 6.67 -7.78 -6.27
C ALA A 137 6.09 -6.66 -5.38
N GLY A 138 6.65 -6.45 -4.18
CA GLY A 138 6.26 -5.35 -3.30
C GLY A 138 6.52 -3.98 -3.93
N GLN A 139 7.74 -3.73 -4.42
CA GLN A 139 8.11 -2.46 -5.06
C GLN A 139 7.31 -2.19 -6.34
N PHE A 140 7.12 -3.23 -7.18
CA PHE A 140 6.26 -3.16 -8.35
C PHE A 140 4.83 -2.74 -7.97
N THR A 141 4.26 -3.40 -6.96
CA THR A 141 2.89 -3.10 -6.49
C THR A 141 2.77 -1.68 -5.95
N ILE A 142 3.73 -1.23 -5.14
CA ILE A 142 3.77 0.13 -4.61
C ILE A 142 3.81 1.15 -5.76
N GLY A 143 4.69 0.95 -6.74
CA GLY A 143 4.81 1.82 -7.92
C GLY A 143 3.50 1.92 -8.70
N CYS A 144 2.86 0.79 -9.00
CA CYS A 144 1.57 0.78 -9.69
C CYS A 144 0.48 1.53 -8.92
N VAL A 145 0.41 1.35 -7.59
CA VAL A 145 -0.60 2.02 -6.77
C VAL A 145 -0.30 3.51 -6.60
N LEU A 146 0.97 3.91 -6.49
CA LEU A 146 1.37 5.32 -6.44
C LEU A 146 0.90 6.07 -7.69
N GLU A 147 1.20 5.54 -8.88
CA GLU A 147 0.78 6.13 -10.15
C GLU A 147 -0.75 6.19 -10.28
N GLN A 148 -1.43 5.10 -9.89
CA GLN A 148 -2.90 5.05 -9.92
C GLN A 148 -3.54 6.08 -8.98
N GLN A 149 -3.04 6.20 -7.74
CA GLN A 149 -3.56 7.17 -6.77
C GLN A 149 -3.23 8.61 -7.16
N ALA A 150 -2.06 8.86 -7.75
CA ALA A 150 -1.67 10.17 -8.25
C ALA A 150 -2.58 10.64 -9.41
N ALA A 151 -2.90 9.75 -10.36
CA ALA A 151 -3.83 10.05 -11.45
C ALA A 151 -5.24 10.38 -10.93
N GLN A 152 -5.75 9.60 -9.98
CA GLN A 152 -7.08 9.85 -9.38
C GLN A 152 -7.15 11.17 -8.58
N GLY A 153 -6.07 11.51 -7.86
CA GLY A 153 -5.96 12.79 -7.16
C GLY A 153 -5.82 13.98 -8.12
N GLY A 154 -5.04 13.82 -9.19
CA GLY A 154 -4.88 14.81 -10.25
C GLY A 154 -6.18 15.08 -11.02
N ASP A 155 -6.92 14.04 -11.40
CA ASP A 155 -8.20 14.16 -12.09
C ASP A 155 -9.27 14.84 -11.21
N ALA A 156 -9.28 14.59 -9.89
CA ALA A 156 -10.18 15.26 -8.97
C ALA A 156 -9.84 16.77 -8.84
N ASP A 157 -8.56 17.10 -8.78
CA ASP A 157 -8.05 18.47 -8.75
C ASP A 157 -8.29 19.22 -10.07
N GLU A 158 -8.09 18.56 -11.22
CA GLU A 158 -8.38 19.10 -12.55
C GLU A 158 -9.88 19.22 -12.80
N ALA A 159 -10.71 18.28 -12.37
CA ALA A 159 -12.17 18.40 -12.42
C ALA A 159 -12.67 19.55 -11.53
N ALA A 160 -12.03 19.80 -10.39
CA ALA A 160 -12.32 20.97 -9.55
C ALA A 160 -11.90 22.29 -10.22
N ARG A 161 -10.72 22.33 -10.86
CA ARG A 161 -10.18 23.53 -11.54
C ARG A 161 -10.84 23.82 -12.90
N SER A 162 -11.26 22.79 -13.65
CA SER A 162 -11.95 22.92 -14.94
C SER A 162 -13.42 23.33 -14.79
N ARG A 163 -14.05 23.03 -13.64
CA ARG A 163 -15.31 23.68 -13.25
C ARG A 163 -15.14 25.20 -13.07
N ASP A 164 -13.94 25.66 -12.75
CA ASP A 164 -13.60 27.08 -12.59
C ASP A 164 -12.97 27.72 -13.85
N ALA A 165 -12.53 26.93 -14.84
CA ALA A 165 -11.84 27.43 -16.02
C ALA A 165 -12.31 26.69 -17.30
N ASP A 166 -13.32 27.26 -17.94
CA ASP A 166 -13.62 27.01 -19.35
C ASP A 166 -12.67 27.88 -20.20
N ASP A 167 -11.54 27.35 -20.66
CA ASP A 167 -10.99 27.80 -21.93
C ASP A 167 -10.17 26.70 -22.62
N GLY A 168 -10.52 26.47 -23.88
CA GLY A 168 -10.13 25.31 -24.66
C GLY A 168 -8.75 25.46 -25.32
N ARG A 169 -7.92 24.43 -25.18
CA ARG A 169 -6.91 24.04 -26.18
C ARG A 169 -6.30 22.68 -25.85
N THR A 170 -6.58 21.66 -26.67
CA THR A 170 -5.93 20.35 -26.57
C THR A 170 -4.93 20.17 -27.70
N MET A 171 -3.65 20.06 -27.34
CA MET A 171 -2.57 19.64 -28.22
C MET A 171 -2.65 18.11 -28.37
N ARG A 172 -2.80 17.61 -29.60
CA ARG A 172 -2.90 16.17 -29.88
C ARG A 172 -1.52 15.53 -29.81
N ALA A 173 -1.14 15.03 -28.64
CA ALA A 173 -0.16 13.95 -28.54
C ALA A 173 -0.79 12.68 -29.15
N THR A 174 0.00 11.86 -29.83
CA THR A 174 -0.44 10.52 -30.27
C THR A 174 -0.66 9.66 -29.03
N THR A 175 -1.81 9.79 -28.40
CA THR A 175 -2.13 9.08 -27.16
C THR A 175 -2.46 7.66 -27.52
N LEU A 176 -1.57 6.72 -27.14
CA LEU A 176 -2.00 5.36 -26.89
C LEU A 176 -3.24 5.42 -25.98
N ALA A 177 -4.25 4.58 -26.25
CA ALA A 177 -5.43 4.55 -25.41
C ALA A 177 -5.02 4.34 -23.94
N PRO A 178 -5.62 5.09 -22.99
CA PRO A 178 -5.28 4.93 -21.58
C PRO A 178 -5.49 3.47 -21.17
N ILE A 179 -4.44 2.85 -20.61
CA ILE A 179 -4.48 1.48 -20.14
C ILE A 179 -5.06 1.48 -18.73
N ASP A 180 -6.05 0.63 -18.47
CA ASP A 180 -6.59 0.45 -17.13
C ASP A 180 -5.47 0.04 -16.14
N PRO A 181 -5.31 0.75 -15.01
CA PRO A 181 -4.25 0.46 -14.04
C PRO A 181 -4.28 -0.97 -13.48
N GLY A 182 -5.48 -1.56 -13.34
CA GLY A 182 -5.63 -2.95 -12.93
C GLY A 182 -5.12 -3.92 -13.99
N VAL A 183 -5.43 -3.70 -15.26
CA VAL A 183 -4.93 -4.50 -16.38
C VAL A 183 -3.41 -4.41 -16.49
N ALA A 184 -2.84 -3.20 -16.39
CA ALA A 184 -1.39 -3.00 -16.42
C ALA A 184 -0.68 -3.73 -15.25
N PHE A 185 -1.28 -3.67 -14.05
CA PHE A 185 -0.77 -4.39 -12.89
C PHE A 185 -0.77 -5.91 -13.08
N GLU A 186 -1.88 -6.50 -13.54
CA GLU A 186 -1.98 -7.95 -13.75
C GLU A 186 -1.00 -8.43 -14.82
N PHE A 187 -0.80 -7.66 -15.90
CA PHE A 187 0.20 -7.98 -16.91
C PHE A 187 1.62 -8.01 -16.33
N GLY A 188 2.03 -6.97 -15.61
CA GLY A 188 3.37 -6.90 -14.99
C GLY A 188 3.57 -7.99 -13.92
N LEU A 189 2.54 -8.27 -13.12
CA LEU A 189 2.58 -9.36 -12.14
C LEU A 189 2.75 -10.72 -12.83
N GLY A 190 2.06 -10.96 -13.95
CA GLY A 190 2.23 -12.16 -14.77
C GLY A 190 3.67 -12.34 -15.24
N LEU A 191 4.32 -11.27 -15.72
CA LEU A 191 5.73 -11.31 -16.13
C LEU A 191 6.67 -11.70 -14.98
N ILE A 192 6.42 -11.19 -13.76
CA ILE A 192 7.20 -11.54 -12.57
C ILE A 192 7.02 -13.03 -12.24
N VAL A 193 5.78 -13.51 -12.19
CA VAL A 193 5.46 -14.92 -11.87
C VAL A 193 6.07 -15.86 -12.90
N ASP A 194 5.96 -15.57 -14.19
CA ASP A 194 6.56 -16.38 -15.26
C ASP A 194 8.09 -16.40 -15.21
N GLY A 195 8.71 -15.32 -14.72
CA GLY A 195 10.14 -15.27 -14.43
C GLY A 195 10.53 -16.20 -13.28
N LEU A 196 9.72 -16.25 -12.21
CA LEU A 196 9.95 -17.12 -11.05
C LEU A 196 9.72 -18.59 -11.38
N ARG A 197 8.70 -18.93 -12.18
CA ARG A 197 8.42 -20.31 -12.62
C ARG A 197 9.63 -20.96 -13.28
N ARG A 198 10.36 -20.19 -14.08
CA ARG A 198 11.60 -20.63 -14.75
C ARG A 198 12.79 -20.82 -13.81
N ARG A 199 12.74 -20.32 -12.58
CA ARG A 199 13.78 -20.51 -11.56
C ARG A 199 13.50 -21.76 -10.73
N VAL A 200 12.25 -21.96 -10.31
CA VAL A 200 11.82 -23.17 -9.59
C VAL A 200 12.10 -24.44 -10.40
N GLY A 201 11.85 -24.43 -11.71
CA GLY A 201 12.11 -25.60 -12.58
C GLY A 201 13.57 -25.88 -12.95
N ARG A 202 14.55 -25.21 -12.34
CA ARG A 202 16.00 -25.45 -12.56
C ARG A 202 16.62 -26.39 -11.52
N ALA A 203 15.90 -26.68 -10.43
CA ALA A 203 16.34 -27.55 -9.35
C ALA A 203 16.12 -29.03 -9.67
#